data_AF-A6UQ24-F1
#
_entry.id   AF-A6UQ24-F1
#
_cell.length_a   1.000
_cell.length_b   1.000
_cell.length_c   1.000
_cell.angle_alpha   90.00
_cell.angle_beta   90.00
_cell.angle_gamma   90.00
#
_symmetry.space_group_name_H-M   'P 1'
#
loop_
_entity.id
_entity.type
_entity.pdbx_description
1 polymer ?
#
loop_
_entity_poly.entity_id
_entity_poly.type
_entity_poly.pdbx_seq_one_letter_code
_entity_poly.pdbx_strand_id
1 'polypeptide(L)'
;MVYLNSNFLYGNEFKFVKGTLVIEDGMIKGFTNEHNLKTINYRGLVIPPLINAHTHIGDSAIKDIGIGKTLDELVKPPNGLKHKFLNSCSDKELVQGMSEGLYELENNGVKAFCDFRENGIKGINLFKQAFKSSNSSITPIILGRPTKNDEKHLKEEISLILDSCEGLGLSGSNEYSNLELKLICKVFKRKNNKIFSIHANEHKGSVDYSKEKYGLSEIERLIKLKVKPDFIIHATHSSSEDISLIKENNIPIVVCPRANSSFNIGLPDVLKLHESGILLGIGTDNFMANSPSLFKEMDFIYKIYHLNPKEILKMATKNSALILGLENVGLIDEGYKGIFTFIKNDNILKTSKNMVASVVTRLENGDVDKSFLNFK
;
A
#
# COMPACT_ATOMS: atom_id res chain seq x y z
N MET A 1 18.85 -24.17 -1.68
CA MET A 1 19.18 -23.83 -0.29
C MET A 1 20.16 -22.68 -0.26
N VAL A 2 19.90 -21.66 0.56
CA VAL A 2 20.70 -20.44 0.72
C VAL A 2 20.99 -20.25 2.21
N TYR A 3 22.24 -19.91 2.52
CA TYR A 3 22.67 -19.55 3.87
C TYR A 3 23.06 -18.07 3.88
N LEU A 4 22.31 -17.25 4.62
CA LEU A 4 22.51 -15.81 4.70
C LEU A 4 22.97 -15.44 6.11
N ASN A 5 24.23 -15.03 6.26
CA ASN A 5 24.78 -14.55 7.52
C ASN A 5 24.73 -13.03 7.59
N SER A 6 24.00 -12.49 8.57
CA SER A 6 23.75 -11.05 8.73
C SER A 6 23.25 -10.70 10.13
N ASN A 7 22.93 -9.43 10.33
CA ASN A 7 22.04 -8.95 11.39
C ASN A 7 20.60 -8.91 10.84
N PHE A 8 19.63 -9.29 11.66
CA PHE A 8 18.22 -9.43 11.30
C PHE A 8 17.30 -8.78 12.33
N LEU A 9 16.14 -8.30 11.88
CA LEU A 9 14.96 -8.11 12.74
C LEU A 9 14.03 -9.31 12.60
N TYR A 10 14.07 -10.22 13.58
CA TYR A 10 13.45 -11.54 13.53
C TYR A 10 12.16 -11.66 14.36
N GLY A 11 11.20 -12.41 13.81
CA GLY A 11 9.92 -12.73 14.42
C GLY A 11 8.95 -11.56 14.54
N ASN A 12 7.76 -11.83 15.10
CA ASN A 12 6.69 -10.84 15.27
C ASN A 12 7.08 -9.63 16.15
N GLU A 13 8.09 -9.81 17.00
CA GLU A 13 8.59 -8.78 17.91
C GLU A 13 9.79 -8.01 17.37
N PHE A 14 10.23 -8.32 16.14
CA PHE A 14 11.40 -7.72 15.48
C PHE A 14 12.65 -7.72 16.37
N LYS A 15 12.93 -8.85 17.01
CA LYS A 15 14.10 -9.01 17.86
C LYS A 15 15.35 -8.90 17.01
N PHE A 16 16.34 -8.14 17.48
CA PHE A 16 17.64 -8.08 16.82
C PHE A 16 18.37 -9.42 17.01
N VAL A 17 18.69 -10.10 15.91
CA VAL A 17 19.40 -11.39 15.91
C VAL A 17 20.56 -11.31 14.93
N LYS A 18 21.72 -11.83 15.33
CA LYS A 18 22.88 -12.01 14.46
C LYS A 18 23.13 -13.51 14.27
N GLY A 19 23.25 -13.97 13.04
CA GLY A 19 23.50 -15.38 12.75
C GLY A 19 23.32 -15.74 11.28
N THR A 20 23.33 -17.03 10.99
CA THR A 20 23.12 -17.57 9.64
C THR A 20 21.70 -18.08 9.49
N LEU A 21 20.89 -17.37 8.69
CA LEU A 21 19.53 -17.76 8.35
C LEU A 21 19.55 -18.78 7.20
N VAL A 22 18.78 -19.85 7.34
CA VAL A 22 18.62 -20.91 6.34
C VAL A 22 17.36 -20.65 5.54
N ILE A 23 17.49 -20.65 4.21
CA ILE A 23 16.38 -20.50 3.27
C ILE A 23 16.41 -21.70 2.32
N GLU A 24 15.31 -22.44 2.26
CA GLU A 24 15.16 -23.62 1.42
C GLU A 24 13.83 -23.52 0.68
N ASP A 25 13.87 -23.72 -0.65
CA ASP A 25 12.72 -23.56 -1.55
C ASP A 25 12.01 -22.20 -1.40
N GLY A 26 12.80 -21.15 -1.17
CA GLY A 26 12.29 -19.79 -0.96
C GLY A 26 11.66 -19.55 0.41
N MET A 27 11.70 -20.53 1.31
CA MET A 27 11.11 -20.46 2.65
C MET A 27 12.19 -20.45 3.74
N ILE A 28 11.99 -19.64 4.77
CA ILE A 28 12.86 -19.55 5.92
C ILE A 28 12.68 -20.80 6.80
N LYS A 29 13.79 -21.48 7.09
CA LYS A 29 13.85 -22.67 7.96
C LYS A 29 14.39 -22.37 9.37
N GLY A 30 14.68 -21.10 9.66
CA GLY A 30 15.27 -20.67 10.92
C GLY A 30 16.77 -20.43 10.84
N PHE A 31 17.42 -20.38 12.00
CA PHE A 31 18.87 -20.15 12.12
C PHE A 31 19.64 -21.46 12.29
N THR A 32 20.86 -21.52 11.74
CA THR A 32 21.79 -22.64 11.94
C THR A 32 23.08 -22.20 12.62
N ASN A 33 23.68 -23.12 13.38
CA ASN A 33 25.02 -22.99 13.98
C ASN A 33 26.07 -23.84 13.24
N GLU A 34 25.71 -24.47 12.12
CA GLU A 34 26.63 -25.30 11.35
C GLU A 34 27.82 -24.52 10.81
N HIS A 35 28.98 -25.18 10.79
CA HIS A 35 30.24 -24.62 10.28
C HIS A 35 30.55 -25.12 8.87
N ASN A 36 31.45 -24.44 8.15
CA ASN A 36 31.89 -24.79 6.78
C ASN A 36 30.82 -24.71 5.69
N LEU A 37 29.74 -23.95 5.93
CA LEU A 37 28.71 -23.69 4.92
C LEU A 37 29.14 -22.59 3.93
N LYS A 38 28.82 -22.78 2.64
CA LYS A 38 28.96 -21.73 1.63
C LYS A 38 27.90 -20.65 1.89
N THR A 39 28.32 -19.60 2.58
CA THR A 39 27.43 -18.58 3.14
C THR A 39 27.54 -17.26 2.40
N ILE A 40 26.41 -16.63 2.12
CA ILE A 40 26.33 -15.24 1.68
C ILE A 40 26.49 -14.37 2.92
N ASN A 41 27.57 -13.61 3.00
CA ASN A 41 27.86 -12.75 4.15
C ASN A 41 27.44 -11.32 3.84
N TYR A 42 26.38 -10.84 4.51
CA TYR A 42 25.92 -9.46 4.41
C TYR A 42 26.27 -8.71 5.70
N ARG A 43 27.01 -7.61 5.60
CA ARG A 43 27.52 -6.86 6.76
C ARG A 43 26.56 -5.78 7.28
N GLY A 44 25.36 -5.66 6.71
CA GLY A 44 24.33 -4.69 7.10
C GLY A 44 23.22 -5.27 7.98
N LEU A 45 22.03 -4.67 7.91
CA LEU A 45 20.81 -5.14 8.58
C LEU A 45 19.83 -5.66 7.53
N VAL A 46 19.21 -6.79 7.81
CA VAL A 46 18.14 -7.38 7.00
C VAL A 46 16.84 -7.23 7.78
N ILE A 47 15.88 -6.52 7.18
CA ILE A 47 14.56 -6.28 7.77
C ILE A 47 13.48 -7.03 6.96
N PRO A 48 12.30 -7.28 7.55
CA PRO A 48 11.16 -7.80 6.80
C PRO A 48 10.85 -6.95 5.56
N PRO A 49 10.22 -7.55 4.53
CA PRO A 49 9.99 -6.84 3.28
C PRO A 49 9.05 -5.67 3.52
N LEU A 50 9.43 -4.48 3.03
CA LEU A 50 8.56 -3.31 3.05
C LEU A 50 7.45 -3.48 1.99
N ILE A 51 6.20 -3.26 2.40
CA ILE A 51 5.01 -3.49 1.57
C ILE A 51 4.14 -2.23 1.60
N ASN A 52 3.99 -1.64 0.43
CA ASN A 52 3.22 -0.40 0.26
C ASN A 52 1.77 -0.74 -0.08
N ALA A 53 0.87 -0.64 0.90
CA ALA A 53 -0.49 -1.16 0.76
C ALA A 53 -1.43 -0.29 -0.09
N HIS A 54 -0.96 0.88 -0.56
CA HIS A 54 -1.76 1.72 -1.44
C HIS A 54 -0.89 2.76 -2.17
N THR A 55 -1.00 2.78 -3.50
CA THR A 55 -0.39 3.75 -4.40
C THR A 55 -1.30 4.13 -5.56
N HIS A 56 -0.95 5.25 -6.21
CA HIS A 56 -1.38 5.60 -7.56
C HIS A 56 -0.17 5.82 -8.46
N ILE A 57 0.39 4.74 -9.00
CA ILE A 57 1.64 4.79 -9.79
C ILE A 57 1.44 5.53 -11.11
N GLY A 58 0.22 5.60 -11.64
CA GLY A 58 -0.07 6.41 -12.83
C GLY A 58 0.28 7.88 -12.68
N ASP A 59 0.26 8.40 -11.46
CA ASP A 59 0.53 9.81 -11.15
C ASP A 59 2.01 10.19 -11.28
N SER A 60 2.90 9.20 -11.41
CA SER A 60 4.33 9.44 -11.62
C SER A 60 4.64 10.16 -12.93
N ALA A 61 3.72 10.17 -13.90
CA ALA A 61 3.83 10.96 -15.13
C ALA A 61 3.54 12.47 -14.94
N ILE A 62 2.97 12.87 -13.80
CA ILE A 62 2.47 14.23 -13.55
C ILE A 62 2.85 14.76 -12.17
N LYS A 63 4.08 14.48 -11.73
CA LYS A 63 4.58 14.92 -10.42
C LYS A 63 4.48 16.43 -10.24
N ASP A 64 4.17 16.85 -9.01
CA ASP A 64 4.19 18.24 -8.55
C ASP A 64 3.16 19.20 -9.18
N ILE A 65 2.37 18.76 -10.16
CA ILE A 65 1.37 19.60 -10.85
C ILE A 65 0.26 20.11 -9.90
N GLY A 66 0.16 19.51 -8.71
CA GLY A 66 -0.82 19.89 -7.67
C GLY A 66 -0.31 20.73 -6.50
N ILE A 67 0.97 21.12 -6.47
CA ILE A 67 1.49 21.91 -5.33
C ILE A 67 0.75 23.24 -5.22
N GLY A 68 0.24 23.53 -4.01
CA GLY A 68 -0.45 24.78 -3.69
C GLY A 68 -1.93 24.83 -4.08
N LYS A 69 -2.53 23.70 -4.47
CA LYS A 69 -3.96 23.61 -4.82
C LYS A 69 -4.71 22.71 -3.85
N THR A 70 -6.02 22.92 -3.72
CA THR A 70 -6.88 22.12 -2.84
C THR A 70 -7.20 20.75 -3.45
N LEU A 71 -7.57 19.76 -2.61
CA LEU A 71 -7.97 18.43 -3.10
C LEU A 71 -9.12 18.53 -4.13
N ASP A 72 -10.12 19.37 -3.87
CA ASP A 72 -11.27 19.56 -4.76
C ASP A 72 -10.87 20.11 -6.13
N GLU A 73 -9.87 21.00 -6.20
CA GLU A 73 -9.30 21.49 -7.46
C GLU A 73 -8.48 20.43 -8.19
N LEU A 74 -7.90 19.48 -7.44
CA LEU A 74 -6.94 18.51 -7.96
C LEU A 74 -7.56 17.21 -8.42
N VAL A 75 -8.43 16.58 -7.64
CA VAL A 75 -8.82 15.19 -7.88
C VAL A 75 -10.30 14.97 -8.15
N LYS A 76 -11.17 15.98 -7.96
CA LYS A 76 -12.62 15.80 -8.13
C LYS A 76 -12.99 15.45 -9.58
N PRO A 77 -13.54 14.25 -9.88
CA PRO A 77 -14.00 13.94 -11.23
C PRO A 77 -15.18 14.83 -11.66
N PRO A 78 -15.33 15.20 -12.94
CA PRO A 78 -14.41 14.99 -14.07
C PRO A 78 -13.39 16.13 -14.28
N ASN A 79 -13.42 17.18 -13.44
CA ASN A 79 -12.75 18.46 -13.70
C ASN A 79 -11.46 18.69 -12.91
N GLY A 80 -11.12 17.79 -11.99
CA GLY A 80 -9.90 17.83 -11.21
C GLY A 80 -8.68 17.84 -12.13
N LEU A 81 -7.69 18.66 -11.77
CA LEU A 81 -6.48 18.83 -12.55
C LEU A 81 -5.75 17.50 -12.80
N LYS A 82 -5.70 16.58 -11.82
CA LYS A 82 -5.15 15.22 -11.99
C LYS A 82 -5.76 14.52 -13.20
N HIS A 83 -7.09 14.49 -13.32
CA HIS A 83 -7.76 13.86 -14.45
C HIS A 83 -7.44 14.56 -15.77
N LYS A 84 -7.41 15.91 -15.78
CA LYS A 84 -7.07 16.68 -16.98
C LYS A 84 -5.64 16.40 -17.46
N PHE A 85 -4.67 16.41 -16.55
CA PHE A 85 -3.27 16.19 -16.89
C PHE A 85 -3.01 14.74 -17.29
N LEU A 86 -3.52 13.75 -16.54
CA LEU A 86 -3.39 12.35 -16.93
C LEU A 86 -4.04 12.05 -18.30
N ASN A 87 -5.17 12.69 -18.61
CA ASN A 87 -5.81 12.54 -19.92
C ASN A 87 -5.06 13.28 -21.05
N SER A 88 -4.22 14.26 -20.71
CA SER A 88 -3.37 14.96 -21.68
C SER A 88 -2.08 14.21 -21.98
N CYS A 89 -1.62 13.35 -21.07
CA CYS A 89 -0.46 12.49 -21.30
C CYS A 89 -0.75 11.46 -22.40
N SER A 90 0.22 11.28 -23.29
CA SER A 90 0.24 10.17 -24.21
C SER A 90 0.45 8.83 -23.48
N ASP A 91 0.03 7.73 -24.11
CA ASP A 91 0.23 6.38 -23.58
C ASP A 91 1.73 6.10 -23.31
N LYS A 92 2.62 6.67 -24.13
CA LYS A 92 4.08 6.54 -23.95
C LYS A 92 4.57 7.25 -22.69
N GLU A 93 4.10 8.46 -22.43
CA GLU A 93 4.45 9.22 -21.21
C GLU A 93 3.94 8.50 -19.96
N LEU A 94 2.72 7.96 -20.00
CA LEU A 94 2.17 7.17 -18.88
C LEU A 94 3.00 5.90 -18.63
N VAL A 95 3.39 5.17 -19.67
CA VAL A 95 4.22 3.97 -19.54
C VAL A 95 5.61 4.31 -19.00
N GLN A 96 6.21 5.40 -19.49
CA GLN A 96 7.50 5.87 -18.99
C GLN A 96 7.42 6.28 -17.52
N GLY A 97 6.46 7.13 -17.15
CA GLY A 97 6.24 7.57 -15.78
C GLY A 97 6.08 6.38 -14.84
N MET A 98 5.20 5.43 -15.17
CA MET A 98 5.02 4.23 -14.34
C MET A 98 6.29 3.39 -14.23
N SER A 99 7.10 3.30 -15.29
CA SER A 99 8.39 2.59 -15.25
C SER A 99 9.37 3.26 -14.28
N GLU A 100 9.42 4.59 -14.27
CA GLU A 100 10.21 5.37 -13.31
C GLU A 100 9.67 5.24 -11.88
N GLY A 101 8.34 5.22 -11.71
CA GLY A 101 7.70 4.99 -10.42
C GLY A 101 8.00 3.61 -9.82
N LEU A 102 8.06 2.56 -10.65
CA LEU A 102 8.49 1.22 -10.23
C LEU A 102 9.94 1.23 -9.72
N TYR A 103 10.82 1.91 -10.45
CA TYR A 103 12.21 2.10 -10.05
C TYR A 103 12.34 2.87 -8.72
N GLU A 104 11.49 3.88 -8.48
CA GLU A 104 11.46 4.60 -7.20
C GLU A 104 10.98 3.73 -6.04
N LEU A 105 9.94 2.91 -6.23
CA LEU A 105 9.49 1.95 -5.22
C LEU A 105 10.62 0.97 -4.84
N GLU A 106 11.28 0.39 -5.84
CA GLU A 106 12.42 -0.51 -5.63
C GLU A 106 13.55 0.17 -4.88
N ASN A 107 13.91 1.38 -5.28
CA ASN A 107 14.95 2.14 -4.62
C ASN A 107 14.60 2.51 -3.17
N ASN A 108 13.31 2.60 -2.82
CA ASN A 108 12.85 2.79 -1.45
C ASN A 108 12.77 1.47 -0.65
N GLY A 109 13.23 0.36 -1.23
CA GLY A 109 13.28 -0.93 -0.57
C GLY A 109 11.94 -1.66 -0.52
N VAL A 110 10.93 -1.18 -1.26
CA VAL A 110 9.62 -1.83 -1.37
C VAL A 110 9.76 -3.15 -2.12
N LYS A 111 9.09 -4.20 -1.63
CA LYS A 111 9.08 -5.54 -2.24
C LYS A 111 7.73 -5.96 -2.80
N ALA A 112 6.65 -5.37 -2.30
CA ALA A 112 5.33 -5.50 -2.88
C ALA A 112 4.57 -4.19 -2.73
N PHE A 113 3.67 -3.89 -3.66
CA PHE A 113 2.85 -2.69 -3.61
C PHE A 113 1.47 -2.92 -4.20
N CYS A 114 0.47 -2.20 -3.71
CA CYS A 114 -0.89 -2.22 -4.22
C CYS A 114 -1.21 -0.93 -4.98
N ASP A 115 -1.53 -1.06 -6.26
CA ASP A 115 -1.83 0.08 -7.13
C ASP A 115 -3.32 0.17 -7.45
N PHE A 116 -3.88 1.36 -7.25
CA PHE A 116 -5.24 1.67 -7.68
C PHE A 116 -5.21 2.23 -9.09
N ARG A 117 -5.33 1.34 -10.07
CA ARG A 117 -5.11 1.69 -11.45
C ARG A 117 -6.35 2.35 -12.06
N GLU A 118 -6.25 3.65 -12.36
CA GLU A 118 -7.25 4.40 -13.12
C GLU A 118 -7.29 4.01 -14.61
N ASN A 119 -8.31 4.49 -15.33
CA ASN A 119 -8.52 4.29 -16.77
C ASN A 119 -8.89 2.85 -17.18
N GLY A 120 -9.50 2.08 -16.27
CA GLY A 120 -10.04 0.75 -16.53
C GLY A 120 -9.02 -0.20 -17.17
N ILE A 121 -9.48 -0.97 -18.16
CA ILE A 121 -8.63 -1.93 -18.89
C ILE A 121 -7.45 -1.27 -19.59
N LYS A 122 -7.63 -0.07 -20.14
CA LYS A 122 -6.55 0.65 -20.81
C LYS A 122 -5.42 0.91 -19.82
N GLY A 123 -5.73 1.45 -18.65
CA GLY A 123 -4.73 1.72 -17.61
C GLY A 123 -4.00 0.47 -17.14
N ILE A 124 -4.72 -0.64 -16.94
CA ILE A 124 -4.11 -1.94 -16.58
C ILE A 124 -3.13 -2.41 -17.67
N ASN A 125 -3.50 -2.29 -18.94
CA ASN A 125 -2.64 -2.69 -20.06
C ASN A 125 -1.40 -1.80 -20.17
N LEU A 126 -1.52 -0.49 -19.95
CA LEU A 126 -0.37 0.41 -19.90
C LEU A 126 0.55 0.07 -18.72
N PHE A 127 -0.01 -0.25 -17.55
CA PHE A 127 0.79 -0.71 -16.41
C PHE A 127 1.57 -1.99 -16.77
N LYS A 128 0.92 -2.98 -17.38
CA LYS A 128 1.59 -4.22 -17.80
C LYS A 128 2.74 -3.97 -18.77
N GLN A 129 2.59 -3.00 -19.68
CA GLN A 129 3.67 -2.57 -20.57
C GLN A 129 4.84 -1.97 -19.77
N ALA A 130 4.56 -1.03 -18.86
CA ALA A 130 5.56 -0.39 -18.01
C ALA A 130 6.29 -1.40 -17.12
N PHE A 131 5.55 -2.32 -16.48
CA PHE A 131 6.11 -3.36 -15.66
C PHE A 131 7.07 -4.26 -16.46
N LYS A 132 6.63 -4.70 -17.65
CA LYS A 132 7.48 -5.50 -18.55
C LYS A 132 8.74 -4.76 -19.00
N SER A 133 8.67 -3.44 -19.28
CA SER A 133 9.84 -2.66 -19.70
C SER A 133 10.79 -2.32 -18.57
N SER A 134 10.30 -2.21 -17.34
CA SER A 134 11.10 -1.83 -16.17
C SER A 134 12.06 -2.92 -15.69
N ASN A 135 11.80 -4.19 -16.03
CA ASN A 135 12.46 -5.36 -15.43
C ASN A 135 12.41 -5.38 -13.89
N SER A 136 11.39 -4.72 -13.31
CA SER A 136 11.21 -4.64 -11.86
C SER A 136 10.93 -6.01 -11.24
N SER A 137 11.44 -6.22 -10.04
CA SER A 137 11.34 -7.47 -9.28
C SER A 137 10.28 -7.42 -8.18
N ILE A 138 9.69 -6.25 -7.93
CA ILE A 138 8.66 -6.09 -6.90
C ILE A 138 7.37 -6.77 -7.34
N THR A 139 6.60 -7.21 -6.35
CA THR A 139 5.30 -7.85 -6.60
C THR A 139 4.20 -6.78 -6.69
N PRO A 140 3.59 -6.54 -7.87
CA PRO A 140 2.44 -5.66 -7.98
C PRO A 140 1.14 -6.37 -7.58
N ILE A 141 0.26 -5.65 -6.89
CA ILE A 141 -1.14 -6.00 -6.67
C ILE A 141 -1.97 -4.91 -7.35
N ILE A 142 -2.52 -5.20 -8.53
CA ILE A 142 -3.22 -4.19 -9.33
C ILE A 142 -4.73 -4.26 -9.10
N LEU A 143 -5.27 -3.18 -8.58
CA LEU A 143 -6.70 -2.99 -8.36
C LEU A 143 -7.26 -2.03 -9.41
N GLY A 144 -7.95 -2.57 -10.41
CA GLY A 144 -8.49 -1.78 -11.51
C GLY A 144 -9.70 -0.93 -11.10
N ARG A 145 -9.77 0.30 -11.58
CA ARG A 145 -10.91 1.21 -11.39
C ARG A 145 -11.83 1.21 -12.61
N PRO A 146 -13.12 0.85 -12.47
CA PRO A 146 -14.11 1.00 -13.55
C PRO A 146 -14.29 2.47 -13.97
N THR A 147 -14.60 2.68 -15.25
CA THR A 147 -14.80 4.00 -15.86
C THR A 147 -16.22 4.22 -16.39
N LYS A 148 -17.03 3.16 -16.52
CA LYS A 148 -18.40 3.22 -17.02
C LYS A 148 -19.40 3.49 -15.88
N ASN A 149 -20.49 4.19 -16.21
CA ASN A 149 -21.52 4.63 -15.29
C ASN A 149 -22.94 4.24 -15.74
N ASP A 150 -23.06 3.28 -16.66
CA ASP A 150 -24.32 2.63 -17.00
C ASP A 150 -24.24 1.13 -16.71
N GLU A 151 -25.36 0.53 -16.29
CA GLU A 151 -25.39 -0.81 -15.71
C GLU A 151 -24.77 -1.89 -16.62
N LYS A 152 -25.08 -1.84 -17.92
CA LYS A 152 -24.63 -2.86 -18.87
C LYS A 152 -23.12 -2.77 -19.07
N HIS A 153 -22.61 -1.59 -19.44
CA HIS A 153 -21.18 -1.44 -19.72
C HIS A 153 -20.34 -1.52 -18.44
N LEU A 154 -20.84 -1.06 -17.29
CA LEU A 154 -20.17 -1.21 -16.00
C LEU A 154 -19.97 -2.69 -15.64
N LYS A 155 -21.01 -3.51 -15.79
CA LYS A 155 -20.92 -4.95 -15.53
C LYS A 155 -19.88 -5.64 -16.43
N GLU A 156 -19.90 -5.32 -17.73
CA GLU A 156 -18.96 -5.88 -18.71
C GLU A 156 -17.51 -5.44 -18.40
N GLU A 157 -17.30 -4.15 -18.11
CA GLU A 157 -15.98 -3.60 -17.77
C GLU A 157 -15.43 -4.22 -16.48
N ILE A 158 -16.22 -4.35 -15.42
CA ILE A 158 -15.78 -4.97 -14.16
C ILE A 158 -15.34 -6.41 -14.41
N SER A 159 -16.08 -7.17 -15.21
CA SER A 159 -15.71 -8.55 -15.53
C SER A 159 -14.35 -8.60 -16.23
N LEU A 160 -14.14 -7.72 -17.23
CA LEU A 160 -12.86 -7.63 -17.93
C LEU A 160 -11.73 -7.24 -16.98
N ILE A 161 -11.96 -6.28 -16.07
CA ILE A 161 -10.95 -5.82 -15.11
C ILE A 161 -10.52 -6.98 -14.22
N LEU A 162 -11.49 -7.69 -13.65
CA LEU A 162 -11.22 -8.83 -12.78
C LEU A 162 -10.53 -9.99 -13.52
N ASP A 163 -10.74 -10.14 -14.81
CA ASP A 163 -10.01 -11.11 -15.64
C ASP A 163 -8.57 -10.65 -15.97
N SER A 164 -8.28 -9.36 -15.79
CA SER A 164 -7.01 -8.75 -16.21
C SER A 164 -6.04 -8.43 -15.08
N CYS A 165 -6.49 -8.37 -13.82
CA CYS A 165 -5.67 -7.96 -12.68
C CYS A 165 -6.14 -8.60 -11.35
N GLU A 166 -5.49 -8.24 -10.24
CA GLU A 166 -5.68 -8.85 -8.92
C GLU A 166 -7.00 -8.44 -8.26
N GLY A 167 -7.63 -7.34 -8.69
CA GLY A 167 -8.86 -6.91 -8.03
C GLY A 167 -9.48 -5.61 -8.51
N LEU A 168 -10.32 -5.02 -7.66
CA LEU A 168 -11.02 -3.75 -7.88
C LEU A 168 -10.61 -2.71 -6.84
N GLY A 169 -10.37 -1.50 -7.31
CA GLY A 169 -10.00 -0.35 -6.48
C GLY A 169 -10.89 0.85 -6.79
N LEU A 170 -11.86 1.15 -5.94
CA LEU A 170 -12.78 2.27 -6.13
C LEU A 170 -12.26 3.55 -5.47
N SER A 171 -12.46 4.71 -6.11
CA SER A 171 -12.12 6.03 -5.55
C SER A 171 -13.10 6.55 -4.51
N GLY A 172 -14.26 5.92 -4.36
CA GLY A 172 -15.23 6.33 -3.34
C GLY A 172 -16.60 5.74 -3.58
N SER A 173 -17.41 5.68 -2.53
CA SER A 173 -18.79 5.18 -2.64
C SER A 173 -19.71 6.18 -3.35
N ASN A 174 -19.36 7.47 -3.30
CA ASN A 174 -20.19 8.58 -3.78
C ASN A 174 -20.24 8.73 -5.30
N GLU A 175 -19.31 8.09 -6.02
CA GLU A 175 -19.31 8.05 -7.49
C GLU A 175 -20.35 7.11 -8.08
N TYR A 176 -20.95 6.26 -7.23
CA TYR A 176 -21.88 5.21 -7.64
C TYR A 176 -23.21 5.37 -6.90
N SER A 177 -24.30 5.08 -7.59
CA SER A 177 -25.60 4.87 -6.97
C SER A 177 -25.62 3.60 -6.12
N ASN A 178 -26.63 3.45 -5.27
CA ASN A 178 -26.81 2.24 -4.47
C ASN A 178 -27.02 0.99 -5.34
N LEU A 179 -27.60 1.13 -6.53
CA LEU A 179 -27.79 0.03 -7.48
C LEU A 179 -26.45 -0.38 -8.11
N GLU A 180 -25.63 0.58 -8.51
CA GLU A 180 -24.30 0.32 -9.08
C GLU A 180 -23.35 -0.33 -8.05
N LEU A 181 -23.32 0.14 -6.80
CA LEU A 181 -22.52 -0.49 -5.74
C LEU A 181 -22.93 -1.97 -5.51
N LYS A 182 -24.24 -2.25 -5.52
CA LYS A 182 -24.76 -3.62 -5.41
C LYS A 182 -24.38 -4.47 -6.63
N LEU A 183 -24.44 -3.89 -7.83
CA LEU A 183 -24.00 -4.55 -9.07
C LEU A 183 -22.52 -4.89 -9.00
N ILE A 184 -21.66 -3.94 -8.64
CA ILE A 184 -20.21 -4.13 -8.49
C ILE A 184 -19.94 -5.32 -7.56
N CYS A 185 -20.55 -5.32 -6.38
CA CYS A 185 -20.40 -6.42 -5.42
C CYS A 185 -20.88 -7.77 -5.98
N LYS A 186 -21.99 -7.78 -6.71
CA LYS A 186 -22.56 -8.99 -7.31
C LYS A 186 -21.64 -9.57 -8.38
N VAL A 187 -20.98 -8.72 -9.17
CA VAL A 187 -20.02 -9.16 -10.20
C VAL A 187 -18.73 -9.62 -9.54
N PHE A 188 -18.19 -8.85 -8.60
CA PHE A 188 -16.97 -9.17 -7.86
C PHE A 188 -17.03 -10.56 -7.22
N LYS A 189 -18.11 -10.89 -6.50
CA LYS A 189 -18.32 -12.18 -5.83
C LYS A 189 -18.32 -13.42 -6.75
N ARG A 190 -18.39 -13.24 -8.07
CA ARG A 190 -18.33 -14.34 -9.04
C ARG A 190 -16.91 -14.76 -9.39
N LYS A 191 -15.91 -13.99 -8.96
CA LYS A 191 -14.50 -14.26 -9.20
C LYS A 191 -13.85 -14.64 -7.88
N ASN A 192 -13.09 -15.73 -7.90
CA ASN A 192 -12.35 -16.19 -6.73
C ASN A 192 -10.96 -15.55 -6.72
N ASN A 193 -10.35 -15.46 -5.53
CA ASN A 193 -8.97 -14.97 -5.34
C ASN A 193 -8.77 -13.54 -5.91
N LYS A 194 -9.74 -12.66 -5.67
CA LYS A 194 -9.68 -11.24 -6.03
C LYS A 194 -9.77 -10.39 -4.78
N ILE A 195 -9.18 -9.20 -4.86
CA ILE A 195 -9.19 -8.20 -3.80
C ILE A 195 -10.12 -7.05 -4.19
N PHE A 196 -10.89 -6.53 -3.24
CA PHE A 196 -11.72 -5.36 -3.42
C PHE A 196 -11.42 -4.33 -2.34
N SER A 197 -11.01 -3.13 -2.76
CA SER A 197 -10.77 -2.01 -1.86
C SER A 197 -11.42 -0.73 -2.37
N ILE A 198 -11.70 0.18 -1.44
CA ILE A 198 -12.38 1.44 -1.69
C ILE A 198 -11.85 2.54 -0.76
N HIS A 199 -11.74 3.76 -1.28
CA HIS A 199 -11.49 4.94 -0.44
C HIS A 199 -12.79 5.31 0.28
N ALA A 200 -12.72 5.62 1.57
CA ALA A 200 -13.90 5.98 2.34
C ALA A 200 -13.55 6.98 3.43
N ASN A 201 -14.42 7.97 3.64
CA ASN A 201 -14.27 9.02 4.64
C ASN A 201 -12.91 9.74 4.54
N GLU A 202 -12.34 9.86 3.34
CA GLU A 202 -11.03 10.49 3.14
C GLU A 202 -11.07 12.00 3.34
N HIS A 203 -12.15 12.65 2.87
CA HIS A 203 -12.34 14.09 2.89
C HIS A 203 -13.67 14.44 3.57
N LYS A 204 -13.69 15.49 4.40
CA LYS A 204 -14.90 15.90 5.11
C LYS A 204 -16.10 16.09 4.18
N GLY A 205 -15.88 16.73 3.02
CA GLY A 205 -16.90 16.95 2.01
C GLY A 205 -17.44 15.67 1.36
N SER A 206 -16.68 14.55 1.30
CA SER A 206 -17.21 13.27 0.81
C SER A 206 -18.17 12.66 1.84
N VAL A 207 -17.85 12.78 3.13
CA VAL A 207 -18.72 12.37 4.23
C VAL A 207 -20.01 13.20 4.24
N ASP A 208 -19.88 14.53 4.16
CA ASP A 208 -21.01 15.45 4.17
C ASP A 208 -21.95 15.19 2.96
N TYR A 209 -21.38 15.02 1.76
CA TYR A 209 -22.15 14.67 0.56
C TYR A 209 -22.93 13.36 0.72
N SER A 210 -22.28 12.32 1.27
CA SER A 210 -22.96 11.03 1.49
C SER A 210 -24.11 11.19 2.49
N LYS A 211 -23.91 11.96 3.55
CA LYS A 211 -24.94 12.22 4.56
C LYS A 211 -26.12 13.01 3.97
N GLU A 212 -25.85 14.06 3.19
CA GLU A 212 -26.89 14.86 2.55
C GLU A 212 -27.71 14.02 1.55
N LYS A 213 -27.04 13.26 0.68
CA LYS A 213 -27.69 12.53 -0.42
C LYS A 213 -28.32 11.21 -0.01
N TYR A 214 -27.69 10.49 0.92
CA TYR A 214 -28.06 9.11 1.29
C TYR A 214 -28.45 8.95 2.76
N GLY A 215 -28.32 10.00 3.58
CA GLY A 215 -28.64 9.98 5.01
C GLY A 215 -27.63 9.21 5.87
N LEU A 216 -26.45 8.88 5.33
CA LEU A 216 -25.45 7.99 5.95
C LEU A 216 -24.04 8.47 5.61
N SER A 217 -23.06 8.24 6.48
CA SER A 217 -21.63 8.34 6.12
C SER A 217 -21.29 7.35 5.00
N GLU A 218 -20.11 7.49 4.39
CA GLU A 218 -19.69 6.53 3.35
C GLU A 218 -19.56 5.12 3.93
N ILE A 219 -19.00 4.99 5.13
CA ILE A 219 -18.84 3.72 5.85
C ILE A 219 -20.20 3.11 6.19
N GLU A 220 -21.10 3.84 6.84
CA GLU A 220 -22.46 3.38 7.16
C GLU A 220 -23.21 2.90 5.92
N ARG A 221 -23.06 3.64 4.81
CA ARG A 221 -23.66 3.30 3.53
C ARG A 221 -23.10 1.99 2.96
N LEU A 222 -21.78 1.79 2.98
CA LEU A 222 -21.16 0.54 2.54
C LEU A 222 -21.69 -0.66 3.34
N ILE A 223 -21.72 -0.55 4.68
CA ILE A 223 -22.22 -1.60 5.57
C ILE A 223 -23.70 -1.88 5.32
N LYS A 224 -24.55 -0.85 5.26
CA LYS A 224 -26.00 -1.00 5.00
C LYS A 224 -26.30 -1.67 3.66
N LEU A 225 -25.52 -1.36 2.63
CA LEU A 225 -25.66 -1.96 1.31
C LEU A 225 -25.02 -3.36 1.20
N LYS A 226 -24.34 -3.83 2.26
CA LYS A 226 -23.56 -5.07 2.29
C LYS A 226 -22.45 -5.08 1.23
N VAL A 227 -21.87 -3.91 0.98
CA VAL A 227 -20.63 -3.73 0.24
C VAL A 227 -19.51 -4.11 1.19
N LYS A 228 -18.82 -5.22 0.90
CA LYS A 228 -17.78 -5.79 1.76
C LYS A 228 -16.44 -5.64 1.06
N PRO A 229 -15.76 -4.50 1.21
CA PRO A 229 -14.38 -4.39 0.78
C PRO A 229 -13.49 -5.24 1.70
N ASP A 230 -12.40 -5.78 1.16
CA ASP A 230 -11.36 -6.47 1.90
C ASP A 230 -10.54 -5.51 2.76
N PHE A 231 -10.49 -4.22 2.41
CA PHE A 231 -9.96 -3.12 3.21
C PHE A 231 -10.43 -1.77 2.68
N ILE A 232 -10.26 -0.71 3.48
CA ILE A 232 -10.54 0.68 3.08
C ILE A 232 -9.28 1.55 3.11
N ILE A 233 -9.25 2.59 2.28
CA ILE A 233 -8.16 3.58 2.28
C ILE A 233 -8.58 4.83 3.05
N HIS A 234 -7.62 5.41 3.79
CA HIS A 234 -7.68 6.64 4.57
C HIS A 234 -8.48 6.56 5.87
N ALA A 235 -9.81 6.47 5.79
CA ALA A 235 -10.71 6.58 6.94
C ALA A 235 -10.51 7.87 7.79
N THR A 236 -9.99 8.94 7.19
CA THR A 236 -9.55 10.18 7.85
C THR A 236 -10.62 10.87 8.70
N HIS A 237 -11.83 11.01 8.17
CA HIS A 237 -12.96 11.71 8.81
C HIS A 237 -14.00 10.74 9.37
N SER A 238 -13.56 9.59 9.86
CA SER A 238 -14.46 8.58 10.45
C SER A 238 -14.87 8.97 11.87
N SER A 239 -16.18 8.96 12.14
CA SER A 239 -16.70 9.15 13.50
C SER A 239 -16.42 7.93 14.39
N SER A 240 -16.72 8.03 15.69
CA SER A 240 -16.61 6.88 16.60
C SER A 240 -17.55 5.75 16.20
N GLU A 241 -18.72 6.08 15.64
CA GLU A 241 -19.69 5.13 15.09
C GLU A 241 -19.13 4.43 13.85
N ASP A 242 -18.52 5.19 12.92
CA ASP A 242 -17.86 4.62 11.74
C ASP A 242 -16.75 3.64 12.14
N ILE A 243 -15.91 4.03 13.11
CA ILE A 243 -14.82 3.17 13.63
C ILE A 243 -15.38 1.89 14.26
N SER A 244 -16.47 2.00 15.02
CA SER A 244 -17.15 0.84 15.62
C SER A 244 -17.68 -0.10 14.55
N LEU A 245 -18.34 0.42 13.51
CA LEU A 245 -18.83 -0.36 12.38
C LEU A 245 -17.69 -1.06 11.62
N ILE A 246 -16.58 -0.36 11.37
CA ILE A 246 -15.39 -0.94 10.73
C ILE A 246 -14.86 -2.11 11.55
N LYS A 247 -14.73 -1.93 12.87
CA LYS A 247 -14.24 -2.95 13.80
C LYS A 247 -15.17 -4.16 13.87
N GLU A 248 -16.48 -3.94 14.01
CA GLU A 248 -17.49 -5.01 14.06
C GLU A 248 -17.51 -5.85 12.78
N ASN A 249 -17.22 -5.23 11.63
CA ASN A 249 -17.17 -5.92 10.35
C ASN A 249 -15.77 -6.46 9.99
N ASN A 250 -14.78 -6.31 10.89
CA ASN A 250 -13.38 -6.71 10.70
C ASN A 250 -12.76 -6.17 9.41
N ILE A 251 -13.04 -4.91 9.07
CA ILE A 251 -12.50 -4.26 7.87
C ILE A 251 -11.14 -3.60 8.22
N PRO A 252 -10.02 -4.04 7.62
CA PRO A 252 -8.73 -3.38 7.77
C PRO A 252 -8.71 -1.98 7.12
N ILE A 253 -7.78 -1.14 7.58
CA ILE A 253 -7.59 0.21 7.03
C ILE A 253 -6.13 0.37 6.57
N VAL A 254 -5.95 0.95 5.40
CA VAL A 254 -4.66 1.48 4.95
C VAL A 254 -4.65 2.99 5.11
N VAL A 255 -3.76 3.51 5.95
CA VAL A 255 -3.61 4.95 6.19
C VAL A 255 -2.50 5.55 5.33
N CYS A 256 -2.71 6.78 4.85
CA CYS A 256 -1.77 7.49 3.96
C CYS A 256 -1.52 8.92 4.47
N PRO A 257 -1.05 9.09 5.72
CA PRO A 257 -1.10 10.38 6.41
C PRO A 257 -0.31 11.49 5.72
N ARG A 258 0.82 11.22 5.04
CA ARG A 258 1.53 12.28 4.29
C ARG A 258 0.74 12.72 3.07
N ALA A 259 0.01 11.84 2.39
CA ALA A 259 -0.87 12.24 1.30
C ALA A 259 -2.01 13.12 1.82
N ASN A 260 -2.68 12.70 2.89
CA ASN A 260 -3.70 13.53 3.52
C ASN A 260 -3.15 14.91 3.96
N SER A 261 -1.91 14.95 4.47
CA SER A 261 -1.21 16.19 4.80
C SER A 261 -0.92 17.06 3.57
N SER A 262 -0.42 16.48 2.47
CA SER A 262 -0.06 17.22 1.25
C SER A 262 -1.25 17.92 0.60
N PHE A 263 -2.46 17.35 0.74
CA PHE A 263 -3.69 17.96 0.22
C PHE A 263 -4.45 18.80 1.24
N ASN A 264 -3.91 18.95 2.45
CA ASN A 264 -4.53 19.70 3.54
C ASN A 264 -5.97 19.25 3.85
N ILE A 265 -6.22 17.93 3.86
CA ILE A 265 -7.55 17.37 4.09
C ILE A 265 -7.73 16.79 5.49
N GLY A 266 -6.83 17.11 6.42
CA GLY A 266 -6.77 16.52 7.76
C GLY A 266 -5.86 15.29 7.80
N LEU A 267 -5.71 14.68 8.97
CA LEU A 267 -4.91 13.47 9.17
C LEU A 267 -5.77 12.36 9.78
N PRO A 268 -5.59 11.09 9.37
CA PRO A 268 -6.30 9.98 10.00
C PRO A 268 -5.85 9.85 11.45
N ASP A 269 -6.77 9.59 12.39
CA ASP A 269 -6.40 9.36 13.80
C ASP A 269 -5.81 7.96 13.98
N VAL A 270 -4.56 7.78 13.56
CA VAL A 270 -3.87 6.47 13.54
C VAL A 270 -3.82 5.85 14.95
N LEU A 271 -3.64 6.67 15.99
CA LEU A 271 -3.62 6.19 17.37
C LEU A 271 -4.97 5.59 17.76
N LYS A 272 -6.07 6.34 17.57
CA LYS A 272 -7.42 5.87 17.90
C LYS A 272 -7.81 4.63 17.08
N LEU A 273 -7.48 4.61 15.79
CA LEU A 273 -7.73 3.45 14.94
C LEU A 273 -6.98 2.20 15.43
N HIS A 274 -5.72 2.37 15.84
CA HIS A 274 -4.91 1.29 16.41
C HIS A 274 -5.47 0.80 17.75
N GLU A 275 -5.80 1.71 18.68
CA GLU A 275 -6.36 1.39 19.99
C GLU A 275 -7.73 0.71 19.90
N SER A 276 -8.49 0.98 18.83
CA SER A 276 -9.75 0.29 18.53
C SER A 276 -9.55 -1.17 18.06
N GLY A 277 -8.30 -1.62 17.92
CA GLY A 277 -7.94 -2.98 17.51
C GLY A 277 -8.23 -3.27 16.05
N ILE A 278 -8.26 -2.24 15.19
CA ILE A 278 -8.40 -2.40 13.74
C ILE A 278 -7.03 -2.76 13.15
N LEU A 279 -7.00 -3.68 12.18
CA LEU A 279 -5.77 -4.02 11.46
C LEU A 279 -5.38 -2.85 10.55
N LEU A 280 -4.22 -2.26 10.80
CA LEU A 280 -3.72 -1.10 10.04
C LEU A 280 -2.54 -1.47 9.15
N GLY A 281 -2.58 -1.01 7.90
CA GLY A 281 -1.46 -0.96 6.96
C GLY A 281 -1.10 0.47 6.58
N ILE A 282 0.03 0.67 5.92
CA ILE A 282 0.48 1.98 5.43
C ILE A 282 0.54 1.99 3.90
N GLY A 283 0.03 3.07 3.31
CA GLY A 283 0.17 3.41 1.91
C GLY A 283 0.87 4.75 1.71
N THR A 284 1.49 4.95 0.55
CA THR A 284 2.05 6.27 0.18
C THR A 284 1.14 7.06 -0.76
N ASP A 285 0.10 6.40 -1.29
CA ASP A 285 -0.89 7.01 -2.19
C ASP A 285 -0.21 7.58 -3.45
N ASN A 286 -0.53 8.81 -3.83
CA ASN A 286 -0.18 9.36 -5.12
C ASN A 286 1.27 9.83 -5.22
N PHE A 287 1.88 9.47 -6.35
CA PHE A 287 3.20 9.93 -6.76
C PHE A 287 3.21 11.41 -7.14
N MET A 288 2.04 12.02 -7.34
CA MET A 288 1.91 13.44 -7.68
C MET A 288 2.39 14.33 -6.53
N ALA A 289 2.08 13.99 -5.28
CA ALA A 289 2.39 14.83 -4.12
C ALA A 289 3.45 14.24 -3.18
N ASN A 290 3.77 12.95 -3.32
CA ASN A 290 4.64 12.25 -2.40
C ASN A 290 5.62 11.31 -3.10
N SER A 291 6.86 11.31 -2.61
CA SER A 291 7.79 10.19 -2.86
C SER A 291 7.21 8.90 -2.24
N PRO A 292 7.33 7.73 -2.89
CA PRO A 292 6.75 6.47 -2.42
C PRO A 292 7.60 5.81 -1.32
N SER A 293 7.94 6.57 -0.28
CA SER A 293 8.86 6.14 0.78
C SER A 293 8.11 5.75 2.05
N LEU A 294 8.05 4.45 2.33
CA LEU A 294 7.47 3.93 3.57
C LEU A 294 8.25 4.36 4.81
N PHE A 295 9.57 4.58 4.71
CA PHE A 295 10.34 5.15 5.81
C PHE A 295 9.81 6.53 6.23
N LYS A 296 9.49 7.39 5.25
CA LYS A 296 8.90 8.70 5.54
C LYS A 296 7.49 8.60 6.12
N GLU A 297 6.67 7.64 5.67
CA GLU A 297 5.35 7.40 6.29
C GLU A 297 5.49 6.95 7.75
N MET A 298 6.37 5.98 8.01
CA MET A 298 6.62 5.46 9.35
C MET A 298 7.12 6.54 10.31
N ASP A 299 8.09 7.35 9.89
CA ASP A 299 8.62 8.47 10.67
C ASP A 299 7.55 9.55 10.92
N PHE A 300 6.73 9.86 9.92
CA PHE A 300 5.62 10.81 10.04
C PHE A 300 4.58 10.34 11.07
N ILE A 301 4.17 9.07 11.01
CA ILE A 301 3.25 8.47 11.98
C ILE A 301 3.83 8.54 13.40
N TYR A 302 5.11 8.19 13.57
CA TYR A 302 5.75 8.27 14.88
C TYR A 302 5.76 9.69 15.45
N LYS A 303 6.09 10.69 14.63
CA LYS A 303 6.20 12.09 15.06
C LYS A 303 4.86 12.72 15.45
N ILE A 304 3.77 12.30 14.82
CA ILE A 304 2.43 12.83 15.11
C ILE A 304 1.76 12.08 16.27
N TYR A 305 1.85 10.74 16.28
CA TYR A 305 1.03 9.92 17.19
C TYR A 305 1.83 9.26 18.31
N HIS A 306 3.17 9.32 18.27
CA HIS A 306 4.06 8.64 19.23
C HIS A 306 3.75 7.15 19.44
N LEU A 307 3.16 6.51 18.43
CA LEU A 307 2.85 5.10 18.46
C LEU A 307 4.13 4.27 18.55
N ASN A 308 4.07 3.13 19.24
CA ASN A 308 5.23 2.26 19.40
C ASN A 308 5.84 1.91 18.01
N PRO A 309 7.14 2.16 17.77
CA PRO A 309 7.80 1.86 16.50
C PRO A 309 7.61 0.42 16.02
N LYS A 310 7.46 -0.54 16.93
CA LYS A 310 7.15 -1.93 16.57
C LYS A 310 5.81 -2.04 15.84
N GLU A 311 4.77 -1.37 16.33
CA GLU A 311 3.45 -1.42 15.70
C GLU A 311 3.48 -0.70 14.35
N ILE A 312 4.18 0.44 14.25
CA ILE A 312 4.38 1.14 12.98
C ILE A 312 5.12 0.26 11.96
N LEU A 313 6.19 -0.44 12.37
CA LEU A 313 6.91 -1.35 11.47
C LEU A 313 6.05 -2.53 11.02
N LYS A 314 5.15 -3.06 11.88
CA LYS A 314 4.15 -4.07 11.46
C LYS A 314 3.23 -3.51 10.38
N MET A 315 2.79 -2.25 10.50
CA MET A 315 1.94 -1.59 9.49
C MET A 315 2.60 -1.47 8.13
N ALA A 316 3.94 -1.37 8.04
CA ALA A 316 4.67 -1.31 6.78
C ALA A 316 5.16 -2.67 6.26
N THR A 317 4.90 -3.76 7.00
CA THR A 317 5.41 -5.11 6.71
C THR A 317 4.28 -6.14 6.84
N LYS A 318 4.23 -6.90 7.93
CA LYS A 318 3.25 -7.98 8.17
C LYS A 318 1.81 -7.57 7.97
N ASN A 319 1.37 -6.43 8.50
CA ASN A 319 -0.04 -6.05 8.39
C ASN A 319 -0.42 -5.73 6.95
N SER A 320 0.42 -4.98 6.22
CA SER A 320 0.24 -4.76 4.78
C SER A 320 0.25 -6.07 3.99
N ALA A 321 1.12 -7.03 4.34
CA ALA A 321 1.09 -8.36 3.72
C ALA A 321 -0.27 -9.06 3.93
N LEU A 322 -0.77 -9.04 5.18
CA LEU A 322 -2.05 -9.65 5.54
C LEU A 322 -3.23 -8.96 4.82
N ILE A 323 -3.25 -7.63 4.78
CA ILE A 323 -4.28 -6.83 4.10
C ILE A 323 -4.32 -7.14 2.61
N LEU A 324 -3.16 -7.32 1.97
CA LEU A 324 -3.05 -7.63 0.55
C LEU A 324 -3.13 -9.13 0.23
N GLY A 325 -3.39 -9.99 1.21
CA GLY A 325 -3.49 -11.45 0.99
C GLY A 325 -2.17 -12.12 0.59
N LEU A 326 -1.03 -11.54 0.95
CA LEU A 326 0.29 -12.10 0.66
C LEU A 326 0.64 -13.20 1.66
N GLU A 327 0.42 -14.45 1.25
CA GLU A 327 0.67 -15.62 2.10
C GLU A 327 2.14 -15.76 2.49
N ASN A 328 2.38 -15.89 3.80
CA ASN A 328 3.69 -16.12 4.39
C ASN A 328 4.72 -15.04 4.03
N VAL A 329 4.29 -13.77 3.85
CA VAL A 329 5.15 -12.61 3.61
C VAL A 329 5.03 -11.62 4.77
N GLY A 330 6.04 -10.76 4.95
CA GLY A 330 5.97 -9.61 5.87
C GLY A 330 6.66 -9.81 7.21
N LEU A 331 7.26 -10.98 7.47
CA LEU A 331 8.14 -11.25 8.60
C LEU A 331 9.41 -11.97 8.13
N ILE A 332 10.46 -11.88 8.94
CA ILE A 332 11.58 -12.82 8.94
C ILE A 332 11.31 -13.80 10.07
N ASP A 333 10.70 -14.93 9.78
CA ASP A 333 10.39 -15.98 10.75
C ASP A 333 10.33 -17.35 10.05
N GLU A 334 10.43 -18.43 10.80
CA GLU A 334 10.29 -19.78 10.24
C GLU A 334 8.92 -19.94 9.55
N GLY A 335 8.91 -20.57 8.38
CA GLY A 335 7.70 -20.75 7.58
C GLY A 335 7.27 -19.51 6.77
N TYR A 336 8.00 -18.39 6.85
CA TYR A 336 7.82 -17.24 5.96
C TYR A 336 8.71 -17.35 4.71
N LYS A 337 8.32 -16.67 3.63
CA LYS A 337 9.12 -16.55 2.41
C LYS A 337 10.37 -15.70 2.69
N GLY A 338 11.50 -16.09 2.10
CA GLY A 338 12.80 -15.41 2.20
C GLY A 338 12.87 -14.10 1.41
N ILE A 339 11.90 -13.20 1.57
CA ILE A 339 11.83 -11.90 0.90
C ILE A 339 12.24 -10.84 1.93
N PHE A 340 13.23 -10.01 1.61
CA PHE A 340 13.83 -9.09 2.57
C PHE A 340 14.08 -7.70 1.99
N THR A 341 14.14 -6.70 2.86
CA THR A 341 14.74 -5.40 2.53
C THR A 341 16.11 -5.31 3.22
N PHE A 342 17.14 -4.98 2.44
CA PHE A 342 18.53 -4.91 2.88
C PHE A 342 18.93 -3.47 3.17
N ILE A 343 19.48 -3.22 4.36
CA ILE A 343 19.90 -1.91 4.83
C ILE A 343 21.42 -1.92 5.01
N LYS A 344 22.08 -0.91 4.43
CA LYS A 344 23.53 -0.72 4.49
C LYS A 344 24.04 -0.59 5.92
N ASN A 345 25.29 -0.99 6.11
CA ASN A 345 25.96 -0.87 7.40
C ASN A 345 26.48 0.55 7.66
N ASP A 346 25.56 1.47 7.91
CA ASP A 346 25.87 2.88 8.12
C ASP A 346 25.90 3.28 9.61
N ASN A 347 26.35 4.50 9.88
CA ASN A 347 26.58 4.99 11.25
C ASN A 347 25.31 4.98 12.13
N ILE A 348 24.13 5.10 11.51
CA ILE A 348 22.82 5.02 12.16
C ILE A 348 22.66 3.67 12.89
N LEU A 349 23.07 2.57 12.25
CA LEU A 349 22.93 1.23 12.82
C LEU A 349 23.98 0.97 13.90
N LYS A 350 25.20 1.50 13.73
CA LYS A 350 26.31 1.29 14.68
C LYS A 350 26.08 1.93 16.05
N THR A 351 25.37 3.05 16.08
CA THR A 351 25.13 3.83 17.31
C THR A 351 23.74 3.60 17.90
N SER A 352 22.86 2.87 17.20
CA SER A 352 21.50 2.61 17.67
C SER A 352 21.47 1.81 18.98
N LYS A 353 20.59 2.23 19.89
CA LYS A 353 20.23 1.47 21.11
C LYS A 353 18.86 0.81 21.00
N ASN A 354 18.11 1.13 19.95
CA ASN A 354 16.82 0.54 19.65
C ASN A 354 16.70 0.45 18.12
N MET A 355 17.00 -0.73 17.59
CA MET A 355 17.10 -0.93 16.14
C MET A 355 15.76 -0.70 15.44
N VAL A 356 14.66 -1.15 16.04
CA VAL A 356 13.30 -0.96 15.49
C VAL A 356 12.96 0.53 15.41
N ALA A 357 13.24 1.29 16.46
CA ALA A 357 13.03 2.74 16.44
C ALA A 357 13.90 3.43 15.37
N SER A 358 15.16 3.01 15.19
CA SER A 358 16.01 3.53 14.11
C SER A 358 15.45 3.23 12.72
N VAL A 359 14.93 2.03 12.49
CA VAL A 359 14.28 1.67 11.20
C VAL A 359 13.10 2.59 10.90
N VAL A 360 12.29 2.89 11.92
CA VAL A 360 11.07 3.72 11.77
C VAL A 360 11.39 5.21 11.62
N THR A 361 12.37 5.73 12.35
CA THR A 361 12.54 7.20 12.53
C THR A 361 13.80 7.78 11.92
N ARG A 362 14.70 6.95 11.38
CA ARG A 362 16.03 7.40 10.92
C ARG A 362 16.44 6.92 9.55
N LEU A 363 15.89 5.80 9.05
CA LEU A 363 16.27 5.30 7.74
C LEU A 363 15.60 6.10 6.62
N GLU A 364 16.29 6.18 5.50
CA GLU A 364 15.84 6.83 4.27
C GLU A 364 16.18 5.97 3.04
N ASN A 365 15.82 6.46 1.84
CA ASN A 365 16.16 5.79 0.57
C ASN A 365 17.66 5.49 0.43
N GLY A 366 18.51 6.39 0.93
CA GLY A 366 19.97 6.28 0.83
C GLY A 366 20.54 5.08 1.58
N ASP A 367 19.86 4.61 2.63
CA ASP A 367 20.29 3.49 3.47
C ASP A 367 19.93 2.12 2.89
N VAL A 368 19.04 2.07 1.88
CA VAL A 368 18.68 0.82 1.21
C VAL A 368 19.85 0.34 0.35
N ASP A 369 20.22 -0.94 0.49
CA ASP A 369 21.26 -1.56 -0.31
C ASP A 369 20.71 -2.09 -1.63
N LYS A 370 20.91 -1.27 -2.66
CA LYS A 370 20.40 -1.51 -4.01
C LYS A 370 21.05 -2.72 -4.70
N SER A 371 22.22 -3.18 -4.23
CA SER A 371 22.90 -4.35 -4.79
C SER A 371 22.18 -5.68 -4.49
N PHE A 372 21.29 -5.69 -3.49
CA PHE A 372 20.51 -6.85 -3.07
C PHE A 372 19.01 -6.74 -3.45
N LEU A 373 18.63 -5.83 -4.36
CA LEU A 373 17.22 -5.68 -4.75
C LEU A 373 16.63 -6.98 -5.33
N ASN A 374 17.43 -7.69 -6.12
CA ASN A 374 17.05 -8.92 -6.81
C ASN A 374 17.47 -10.20 -6.06
N PHE A 375 17.77 -10.11 -4.77
CA PHE A 375 18.05 -11.30 -3.96
C PHE A 375 16.83 -12.24 -3.99
N LYS A 376 17.03 -13.49 -4.42
CA LYS A 376 16.00 -14.52 -4.59
C LYS A 376 16.42 -15.81 -3.89
#